data_AF-A0A945KE85-F1
#
_entry.id   AF-A0A945KE85-F1
#
_cell.length_a   1.000
_cell.length_b   1.000
_cell.length_c   1.000
_cell.angle_alpha   90.00
_cell.angle_beta   90.00
_cell.angle_gamma   90.00
#
_symmetry.space_group_name_H-M   'P 1'
#
loop_
_entity.id
_entity.type
_entity.pdbx_description
1 polymer ?
#
loop_
_entity_poly.entity_id
_entity_poly.type
_entity_poly.pdbx_seq_one_letter_code
_entity_poly.pdbx_strand_id
1 'polypeptide(L)' 'MSIGVWQVVIILAIVLIIFGAGKLPHVMGDVAKGIKNFKSGMADEDGDKKDLEGSKSSGTATSSAKSEKAEVENKKG' A
#
# COMPACT_ATOMS: atom_id res chain seq x y z
N MET A 1 18.32 21.47 -18.18
CA MET A 1 16.91 21.13 -17.92
C MET A 1 16.84 19.70 -17.43
N SER A 2 17.07 19.50 -16.13
CA SER A 2 17.09 18.15 -15.56
C SER A 2 15.66 17.73 -15.25
N ILE A 3 15.29 16.51 -15.66
CA ILE A 3 14.10 15.84 -15.17
C ILE A 3 14.33 15.61 -13.67
N GLY A 4 13.80 16.53 -12.87
CA GLY A 4 13.86 16.48 -11.43
C GLY A 4 12.70 15.68 -10.86
N VAL A 5 12.79 15.43 -9.56
CA VAL A 5 11.73 14.78 -8.78
C VAL A 5 10.39 15.50 -8.95
N TRP A 6 10.42 16.83 -9.15
CA TRP A 6 9.23 17.66 -9.33
C TRP A 6 8.40 17.28 -10.57
N GLN A 7 9.07 16.93 -11.68
CA GLN A 7 8.42 16.52 -12.92
C GLN A 7 7.76 15.14 -12.78
N VAL A 8 8.44 14.22 -12.10
CA VAL A 8 7.91 12.86 -11.83
C VAL A 8 6.63 12.92 -11.00
N VAL A 9 6.58 13.79 -9.98
CA VAL A 9 5.38 13.98 -9.16
C VAL A 9 4.19 14.50 -9.97
N ILE A 10 4.41 15.45 -10.88
CA ILE A 10 3.35 16.00 -11.76
C ILE A 10 2.78 14.90 -12.67
N ILE A 11 3.66 14.10 -13.28
CA ILE A 11 3.25 13.01 -14.16
C ILE A 11 2.44 11.97 -13.36
N LEU A 12 2.91 11.62 -12.15
CA LEU A 12 2.20 10.69 -11.28
C LEU A 12 0.80 11.21 -10.90
N ALA A 13 0.66 12.51 -10.64
CA ALA A 13 -0.64 13.12 -10.34
C ALA A 13 -1.63 13.00 -11.51
N ILE A 14 -1.17 13.20 -12.75
CA ILE A 14 -2.03 13.04 -13.95
C ILE A 14 -2.47 11.59 -14.11
N VAL A 15 -1.55 10.63 -13.94
CA VAL A 15 -1.86 9.20 -14.00
C VAL A 15 -2.87 8.81 -12.91
N LEU A 16 -2.72 9.33 -11.69
CA LEU A 16 -3.66 9.11 -10.60
C LEU A 16 -5.07 9.65 -10.89
N ILE A 17 -5.19 10.77 -11.61
CA ILE A 17 -6.48 11.33 -12.01
C ILE A 17 -7.17 10.42 -13.05
N ILE A 18 -6.41 9.87 -14.01
CA ILE A 18 -6.94 9.00 -15.07
C ILE A 18 -7.33 7.62 -14.51
N PHE A 19 -6.47 7.04 -13.67
CA PHE A 19 -6.68 5.69 -13.12
C PHE A 19 -7.52 5.67 -11.84
N GLY A 20 -7.59 6.79 -11.12
CA GLY A 20 -8.27 6.94 -9.84
C GLY A 20 -7.49 6.36 -8.65
N ALA A 21 -7.66 6.96 -7.47
CA ALA A 21 -6.97 6.56 -6.24
C ALA A 21 -7.33 5.16 -5.72
N GLY A 22 -8.45 4.57 -6.16
CA GLY A 22 -8.88 3.24 -5.72
C GLY A 22 -8.24 2.08 -6.49
N LYS A 23 -7.80 2.30 -7.73
CA LYS A 23 -7.22 1.25 -8.56
C LYS A 23 -5.74 1.02 -8.23
N LEU A 24 -4.98 2.08 -7.99
CA LEU A 24 -3.54 2.00 -7.72
C LEU A 24 -3.16 1.11 -6.52
N PRO A 25 -3.80 1.21 -5.35
CA PRO A 25 -3.46 0.38 -4.18
C PRO A 25 -3.71 -1.11 -4.42
N HIS A 26 -4.72 -1.44 -5.23
CA HIS A 26 -5.07 -2.81 -5.56
C HIS A 26 -4.02 -3.43 -6.50
N VAL A 27 -3.72 -2.79 -7.64
CA VAL A 27 -2.68 -3.29 -8.56
C VAL A 27 -1.27 -3.25 -7.96
N MET A 28 -0.94 -2.22 -7.17
CA MET A 28 0.35 -2.16 -6.50
C MET A 28 0.49 -3.24 -5.43
N GLY A 29 -0.60 -3.63 -4.76
CA GLY A 29 -0.61 -4.75 -3.82
C GLY A 29 -0.29 -6.09 -4.50
N ASP A 30 -0.78 -6.32 -5.70
CA ASP A 30 -0.52 -7.56 -6.45
C ASP A 30 0.88 -7.58 -7.06
N VAL A 31 1.35 -6.44 -7.59
CA VAL A 31 2.74 -6.27 -8.05
C VAL A 31 3.73 -6.44 -6.89
N ALA A 32 3.45 -5.86 -5.71
CA ALA A 32 4.31 -5.99 -4.54
C ALA A 32 4.41 -7.43 -4.04
N LYS A 33 3.31 -8.20 -4.05
CA LYS A 33 3.34 -9.63 -3.72
C LYS A 33 4.19 -10.43 -4.71
N GLY A 34 4.09 -10.14 -6.01
CA GLY A 34 4.91 -10.79 -7.04
C GLY A 34 6.39 -10.51 -6.86
N ILE A 35 6.75 -9.25 -6.60
CA ILE A 35 8.14 -8.84 -6.35
C ILE A 35 8.66 -9.42 -5.03
N LYS A 36 7.83 -9.47 -3.98
CA LYS A 36 8.21 -10.10 -2.69
C LYS A 36 8.54 -11.58 -2.90
N ASN A 37 7.67 -12.32 -3.58
CA ASN A 37 7.91 -13.73 -3.86
C ASN A 37 9.13 -13.96 -4.76
N PHE A 38 9.34 -13.09 -5.75
CA PHE A 38 10.54 -13.12 -6.59
C PHE A 38 11.81 -12.88 -5.77
N LYS A 39 11.80 -11.88 -4.87
CA LYS A 39 12.95 -11.57 -4.01
C LYS A 39 13.20 -12.67 -2.97
N SER A 40 12.15 -13.23 -2.38
CA SER A 40 12.26 -14.34 -1.43
C SER A 40 12.79 -15.60 -2.11
N GLY A 41 12.34 -15.92 -3.33
CA GLY A 41 12.85 -17.06 -4.08
C GLY A 41 14.32 -16.91 -4.46
N MET A 42 14.76 -15.70 -4.82
CA MET A 42 16.17 -15.43 -5.14
C MET A 42 17.05 -15.42 -3.88
N ALA A 43 16.52 -14.97 -2.73
CA ALA A 43 17.25 -15.00 -1.46
C ALA A 43 17.42 -16.42 -0.88
N ASP A 44 16.54 -17.36 -1.24
CA ASP A 44 16.64 -18.77 -0.82
C ASP A 44 17.79 -19.50 -1.54
N GLU A 45 18.13 -19.11 -2.78
CA GLU A 45 19.32 -19.62 -3.49
C GLU A 45 20.64 -19.08 -2.93
N ASP A 46 20.65 -17.85 -2.38
CA ASP A 46 21.84 -17.22 -1.80
C ASP A 46 22.11 -17.60 -0.32
N GLY A 47 21.27 -18.46 0.30
CA GLY A 47 21.56 -19.10 1.59
C GLY A 47 21.26 -18.29 2.86
N ASP A 48 20.74 -17.07 2.75
CA ASP A 48 20.39 -16.21 3.89
C ASP A 48 18.88 -16.30 4.20
N LYS A 49 18.52 -17.26 5.06
CA LYS A 49 17.15 -17.40 5.58
C LYS A 49 16.81 -16.24 6.51
N LYS A 50 16.03 -15.28 6.01
CA LYS A 50 15.19 -14.41 6.85
C LYS A 50 13.73 -14.66 6.53
N ASP A 51 13.10 -15.40 7.44
CA ASP A 51 11.67 -15.56 7.56
C ASP A 51 10.96 -14.21 7.46
N LEU A 52 10.16 -14.05 6.40
CA LEU A 52 9.12 -13.03 6.29
C LEU A 52 7.79 -13.72 5.98
N GLU A 53 7.46 -14.73 6.79
CA GLU A 53 6.08 -15.18 6.95
C GLU A 53 5.39 -14.27 7.97
N GLY A 54 4.32 -13.60 7.55
CA GLY A 54 3.52 -12.81 8.49
C GLY A 54 2.70 -11.66 7.89
N SER A 55 1.51 -12.03 7.41
CA SER A 55 0.26 -11.28 7.58
C SER A 55 -0.30 -10.40 6.45
N LYS A 56 -1.51 -10.82 6.04
CA LYS A 56 -2.66 -10.10 5.47
C LYS A 56 -2.68 -9.75 3.98
N SER A 57 -3.28 -10.69 3.25
CA SER A 57 -4.43 -10.35 2.41
C SER A 57 -5.45 -9.52 3.23
N SER A 58 -5.51 -8.21 2.97
CA SER A 58 -6.76 -7.45 3.06
C SER A 58 -6.63 -6.20 2.21
N GLY A 59 -7.21 -6.26 1.01
CA GLY A 59 -7.78 -5.05 0.43
C GLY A 59 -8.84 -4.53 1.38
N THR A 60 -8.51 -3.50 2.16
CA THR A 60 -9.47 -2.55 2.70
C THR A 60 -8.72 -1.24 2.94
N ALA A 61 -8.52 -0.48 1.87
CA ALA A 61 -8.41 0.96 1.97
C ALA A 61 -9.57 1.55 1.17
N THR A 62 -10.77 1.28 1.68
CA THR A 62 -11.90 2.19 1.54
C THR A 62 -11.42 3.55 2.02
N SER A 63 -11.42 4.52 1.12
CA SER A 63 -11.48 5.94 1.46
C SER A 63 -12.70 6.20 2.35
N SER A 64 -12.45 6.47 3.63
CA SER A 64 -13.33 7.17 4.60
C SER A 64 -12.38 7.68 5.69
N ALA A 65 -11.98 8.95 5.76
CA ALA A 65 -12.81 10.05 6.22
C ALA A 65 -13.77 9.63 7.36
N LYS A 66 -13.50 10.13 8.58
CA LYS A 66 -14.33 10.11 9.81
C LYS A 66 -14.04 8.99 10.83
N SER A 67 -13.27 9.32 11.87
CA SER A 67 -13.75 9.30 13.26
C SER A 67 -12.66 9.82 14.20
N GLU A 68 -12.63 11.15 14.38
CA GLU A 68 -12.14 11.77 15.60
C GLU A 68 -13.37 11.98 16.51
N LYS A 69 -13.27 11.45 17.74
CA LYS A 69 -14.00 11.81 18.97
C LYS A 69 -15.41 11.24 19.27
N ALA A 70 -15.40 10.28 20.20
CA ALA A 70 -16.28 10.09 21.38
C ALA A 70 -17.76 9.64 21.24
N GLU A 71 -18.01 8.41 21.71
CA GLU A 71 -19.22 7.92 22.39
C GLU A 71 -18.73 6.70 23.21
N VAL A 72 -19.02 6.40 24.48
CA VAL A 72 -20.24 6.48 25.27
C VAL A 72 -19.83 6.39 26.76
N GLU A 73 -20.30 7.29 27.63
CA GLU A 73 -20.61 6.95 29.02
C GLU A 73 -22.01 7.47 29.33
N ASN A 74 -23.01 6.60 29.16
CA ASN A 74 -24.29 6.72 29.84
C ASN A 74 -24.94 5.33 29.98
N LYS A 75 -24.86 4.76 31.18
CA LYS A 75 -26.03 4.37 32.00
C LYS A 75 -25.58 3.53 33.19
N LYS A 76 -25.86 4.05 34.40
CA LYS A 76 -26.46 3.37 35.57
C LYS A 76 -25.81 3.81 36.88
N GLY A 77 -26.40 4.84 37.48
CA GLY A 77 -26.23 5.36 38.84
C GLY A 77 -27.33 6.37 39.09
#